data_AF-A0A7V3KCR8-F1
#
_entry.id   AF-A0A7V3KCR8-F1
#
_cell.length_a   1.000
_cell.length_b   1.000
_cell.length_c   1.000
_cell.angle_alpha   90.00
_cell.angle_beta   90.00
_cell.angle_gamma   90.00
#
_symmetry.space_group_name_H-M   'P 1'
#
loop_
_entity.id
_entity.type
_entity.pdbx_description
1 polymer ?
#
loop_
_entity_poly.entity_id
_entity_poly.type
_entity_poly.pdbx_seq_one_letter_code
_entity_poly.pdbx_strand_id
1 'polypeptide(L)'
;MIDLHTHSLLSDGVLLPVELVQRSKARGYQALAITDHCDFSNLEFVIGSLKKFIRSLPRETGINVIAGVELTHNYPEQIPALVKKARKLGAEIVVVHGETLVEPVPEGTNEAGIKAGADILAHPGLIKPEMVELAAQMGVHLEITTRKGHCYTNGWVAGLARRFGARLVLDTDSHLPEDLTRWEDAKKIAQGAGLSVSEIEEMRNNSLCLLQKIMSKRNRRR
;
A
#
# COMPACT_ATOMS: atom_id res chain seq x y z
N MET A 1 -14.36 1.76 1.33
CA MET A 1 -12.99 1.72 0.78
C MET A 1 -12.13 0.76 1.59
N ILE A 2 -11.19 0.06 0.97
CA ILE A 2 -10.10 -0.67 1.64
C ILE A 2 -8.85 0.04 1.16
N ASP A 3 -8.13 0.67 2.08
CA ASP A 3 -6.93 1.43 1.77
C ASP A 3 -5.76 0.79 2.52
N LEU A 4 -4.75 0.39 1.76
CA LEU A 4 -3.60 -0.40 2.20
C LEU A 4 -2.30 0.41 2.14
N HIS A 5 -2.36 1.70 1.82
CA HIS A 5 -1.22 2.60 1.76
C HIS A 5 -1.58 4.00 2.30
N THR A 6 -1.28 4.27 3.57
CA THR A 6 -1.47 5.59 4.22
C THR A 6 -0.41 5.86 5.26
N HIS A 7 -0.13 7.15 5.52
CA HIS A 7 0.94 7.61 6.39
C HIS A 7 0.42 8.38 7.60
N SER A 8 1.20 8.38 8.66
CA SER A 8 0.87 9.02 9.93
C SER A 8 2.05 9.84 10.47
N LEU A 9 1.87 10.45 11.65
CA LEU A 9 2.94 11.16 12.37
C LEU A 9 4.11 10.27 12.82
N LEU A 10 4.12 8.98 12.49
CA LEU A 10 5.28 8.11 12.75
C LEU A 10 6.32 8.19 11.62
N SER A 11 6.00 8.84 10.51
CA SER A 11 6.93 9.24 9.46
C SER A 11 6.64 10.68 9.00
N ASP A 12 5.97 10.87 7.86
CA ASP A 12 5.78 12.17 7.22
C ASP A 12 4.29 12.53 6.98
N GLY A 13 3.36 11.66 7.36
CA GLY A 13 1.95 12.00 7.48
C GLY A 13 1.71 12.99 8.62
N VAL A 14 0.67 13.82 8.51
CA VAL A 14 0.41 14.90 9.49
C VAL A 14 -0.60 14.52 10.58
N LEU A 15 -1.13 13.29 10.54
CA LEU A 15 -2.17 12.82 11.45
C LEU A 15 -1.65 11.78 12.44
N LEU A 16 -2.13 11.85 13.68
CA LEU A 16 -1.94 10.75 14.62
C LEU A 16 -2.63 9.49 14.08
N PRO A 17 -2.11 8.28 14.35
CA PRO A 17 -2.75 7.03 13.95
C PRO A 17 -4.24 6.95 14.33
N VAL A 18 -4.61 7.43 15.52
CA VAL A 18 -6.02 7.45 15.96
C VAL A 18 -6.87 8.44 15.17
N GLU A 19 -6.32 9.59 14.81
CA GLU A 19 -7.04 10.60 14.03
C GLU A 19 -7.25 10.13 12.60
N LEU A 20 -6.23 9.54 11.98
CA LEU A 20 -6.31 8.92 10.67
C LEU A 20 -7.42 7.85 10.65
N VAL A 21 -7.46 6.96 11.64
CA VAL A 21 -8.51 5.95 11.77
C VAL A 21 -9.92 6.58 11.86
N GLN A 22 -10.11 7.61 12.69
CA GLN A 22 -11.43 8.26 12.83
C GLN A 22 -11.87 8.96 11.55
N ARG A 23 -10.95 9.65 10.86
CA ARG A 23 -11.24 10.34 9.59
C ARG A 23 -11.56 9.33 8.48
N SER A 24 -10.85 8.21 8.42
CA SER A 24 -11.13 7.13 7.46
C SER A 24 -12.49 6.47 7.73
N LYS A 25 -12.85 6.22 9.00
CA LYS A 25 -14.20 5.75 9.38
C LYS A 25 -15.29 6.69 8.92
N ALA A 26 -15.13 8.00 9.16
CA ALA A 26 -16.10 9.02 8.76
C ALA A 26 -16.30 9.07 7.22
N ARG A 27 -15.35 8.56 6.45
CA ARG A 27 -15.42 8.42 5.00
C ARG A 27 -15.88 7.04 4.51
N GLY A 28 -16.24 6.12 5.41
CA GLY A 28 -16.78 4.80 5.05
C GLY A 28 -15.71 3.75 4.72
N TYR A 29 -14.54 3.83 5.33
CA TYR A 29 -13.48 2.84 5.15
C TYR A 29 -13.82 1.56 5.93
N GLN A 30 -13.63 0.42 5.28
CA GLN A 30 -13.79 -0.91 5.87
C GLN A 30 -12.47 -1.41 6.47
N ALA A 31 -11.35 -0.99 5.87
CA ALA A 31 -10.01 -1.25 6.36
C ALA A 31 -9.06 -0.11 6.00
N LEU A 32 -8.02 0.03 6.80
CA LEU A 32 -6.96 1.00 6.67
C LEU A 32 -5.63 0.36 7.12
N ALA A 33 -4.63 0.31 6.25
CA ALA A 33 -3.27 0.05 6.66
C ALA A 33 -2.51 1.35 6.86
N ILE A 34 -1.81 1.44 7.99
CA ILE A 34 -0.87 2.53 8.25
C ILE A 34 0.50 1.97 7.92
N THR A 35 1.16 2.56 6.93
CA THR A 35 2.35 2.08 6.23
C THR A 35 3.38 3.21 6.17
N ASP A 36 3.64 3.84 7.31
CA ASP A 36 4.63 4.89 7.44
C ASP A 36 5.98 4.53 6.77
N HIS A 37 6.62 5.53 6.17
CA HIS A 37 7.92 5.40 5.53
C HIS A 37 8.98 4.83 6.48
N CYS A 38 9.70 3.81 6.01
CA CYS A 38 10.67 3.08 6.80
C CYS A 38 11.98 2.82 6.07
N ASP A 39 13.06 2.83 6.85
CA ASP A 39 14.37 2.30 6.50
C ASP A 39 14.95 1.51 7.71
N PHE A 40 16.25 1.22 7.72
CA PHE A 40 16.85 0.50 8.85
C PHE A 40 16.83 1.26 10.18
N SER A 41 16.68 2.59 10.16
CA SER A 41 16.77 3.46 11.34
C SER A 41 15.50 3.44 12.19
N ASN A 42 14.33 3.35 11.57
CA ASN A 42 13.04 3.55 12.25
C ASN A 42 12.10 2.33 12.19
N LEU A 43 12.40 1.29 11.42
CA LEU A 43 11.50 0.15 11.18
C LEU A 43 10.96 -0.50 12.48
N GLU A 44 11.83 -0.76 13.45
CA GLU A 44 11.44 -1.29 14.77
C GLU A 44 10.50 -0.37 15.53
N PHE A 45 10.77 0.93 15.49
CA PHE A 45 9.99 1.94 16.18
C PHE A 45 8.58 2.04 15.58
N VAL A 46 8.48 2.16 14.25
CA VAL A 46 7.20 2.29 13.54
C VAL A 46 6.32 1.06 13.78
N ILE A 47 6.82 -0.15 13.49
CA ILE A 47 6.04 -1.39 13.68
C ILE A 47 5.68 -1.59 15.16
N GLY A 48 6.61 -1.32 16.08
CA GLY A 48 6.37 -1.41 17.51
C GLY A 48 5.27 -0.47 17.99
N SER A 49 5.29 0.78 17.52
CA SER A 49 4.31 1.82 17.83
C SER A 49 2.93 1.49 17.25
N LEU A 50 2.84 1.10 15.99
CA LEU A 50 1.59 0.69 15.35
C LEU A 50 0.96 -0.52 16.04
N LYS A 51 1.75 -1.53 16.43
CA LYS A 51 1.24 -2.70 17.16
C LYS A 51 0.76 -2.34 18.58
N LYS A 52 1.40 -1.38 19.26
CA LYS A 52 0.89 -0.86 20.55
C LYS A 52 -0.43 -0.14 20.34
N PHE A 53 -0.49 0.74 19.35
CA PHE A 53 -1.71 1.49 19.00
C PHE A 53 -2.88 0.55 18.64
N ILE A 54 -2.70 -0.39 17.71
CA ILE A 54 -3.75 -1.33 17.29
C ILE A 54 -4.25 -2.19 18.46
N ARG A 55 -3.38 -2.59 19.38
CA ARG A 55 -3.79 -3.32 20.60
C ARG A 55 -4.59 -2.46 21.58
N SER A 56 -4.40 -1.14 21.56
CA SER A 56 -5.13 -0.20 22.42
C SER A 56 -6.52 0.16 21.86
N LEU A 57 -6.79 -0.14 20.59
CA LEU A 57 -8.07 0.16 19.95
C LEU A 57 -9.22 -0.65 20.59
N PRO A 58 -10.42 -0.06 20.75
CA PRO A 58 -11.60 -0.78 21.18
C PRO A 58 -11.92 -1.99 20.27
N ARG A 59 -12.49 -3.05 20.84
CA ARG A 59 -12.87 -4.25 20.05
C ARG A 59 -13.81 -3.90 18.90
N GLU A 60 -14.73 -2.98 19.11
CA GLU A 60 -15.72 -2.51 18.13
C GLU A 60 -15.29 -1.21 17.47
N THR A 61 -14.06 -1.15 16.98
CA THR A 61 -13.55 0.06 16.29
C THR A 61 -14.30 0.33 14.98
N GLY A 62 -15.00 -0.66 14.39
CA GLY A 62 -15.82 -0.48 13.18
C GLY A 62 -15.03 -0.33 11.88
N ILE A 63 -13.71 -0.50 11.93
CA ILE A 63 -12.79 -0.53 10.79
C ILE A 63 -11.63 -1.47 11.14
N ASN A 64 -11.10 -2.19 10.15
CA ASN A 64 -9.91 -3.01 10.33
C ASN A 64 -8.66 -2.15 10.16
N VAL A 65 -7.94 -1.91 11.25
CA VAL A 65 -6.64 -1.20 11.20
C VAL A 65 -5.52 -2.21 11.09
N ILE A 66 -4.59 -2.01 10.15
CA ILE A 66 -3.49 -2.93 9.81
C ILE A 66 -2.14 -2.25 10.09
N ALA A 67 -1.23 -2.94 10.76
CA ALA A 67 0.14 -2.46 10.95
C ALA A 67 0.99 -2.84 9.72
N GLY A 68 1.29 -1.86 8.89
CA GLY A 68 2.17 -2.01 7.74
C GLY A 68 3.42 -1.14 7.85
N VAL A 69 4.19 -1.15 6.77
CA VAL A 69 5.31 -0.23 6.51
C VAL A 69 5.39 0.00 5.01
N GLU A 70 5.87 1.16 4.61
CA GLU A 70 6.41 1.38 3.28
C GLU A 70 7.94 1.45 3.36
N LEU A 71 8.63 0.69 2.50
CA LEU A 71 10.06 0.78 2.34
C LEU A 71 10.38 1.88 1.33
N THR A 72 10.89 3.01 1.82
CA THR A 72 10.95 4.27 1.07
C THR A 72 12.38 4.73 0.85
N HIS A 73 12.73 5.02 -0.40
CA HIS A 73 14.04 5.50 -0.83
C HIS A 73 15.23 4.63 -0.38
N ASN A 74 14.98 3.35 -0.04
CA ASN A 74 16.04 2.42 0.32
C ASN A 74 16.82 2.01 -0.93
N TYR A 75 18.10 1.70 -0.76
CA TYR A 75 18.89 1.14 -1.86
C TYR A 75 18.33 -0.23 -2.28
N PRO A 76 18.28 -0.56 -3.59
CA PRO A 76 17.70 -1.82 -4.06
C PRO A 76 18.27 -3.07 -3.37
N GLU A 77 19.57 -3.10 -3.09
CA GLU A 77 20.25 -4.19 -2.40
C GLU A 77 19.81 -4.39 -0.93
N GLN A 78 19.23 -3.37 -0.31
CA GLN A 78 18.76 -3.40 1.08
C GLN A 78 17.32 -3.91 1.21
N ILE A 79 16.51 -3.74 0.17
CA ILE A 79 15.07 -4.04 0.18
C ILE A 79 14.78 -5.49 0.60
N PRO A 80 15.47 -6.54 0.08
CA PRO A 80 15.21 -7.92 0.52
C PRO A 80 15.40 -8.14 2.03
N ALA A 81 16.44 -7.53 2.60
CA ALA A 81 16.72 -7.63 4.03
C ALA A 81 15.66 -6.87 4.86
N LEU A 82 15.23 -5.70 4.40
CA LEU A 82 14.20 -4.88 5.05
C LEU A 82 12.83 -5.57 5.02
N VAL A 83 12.40 -6.14 3.89
CA VAL A 83 11.14 -6.91 3.81
C VAL A 83 11.15 -8.05 4.82
N LYS A 84 12.22 -8.85 4.87
CA LYS A 84 12.36 -9.95 5.83
C LYS A 84 12.32 -9.45 7.28
N LYS A 85 13.01 -8.35 7.57
CA LYS A 85 13.06 -7.72 8.90
C LYS A 85 11.68 -7.21 9.33
N ALA A 86 10.96 -6.51 8.45
CA ALA A 86 9.61 -6.01 8.70
C ALA A 86 8.64 -7.15 9.07
N ARG A 87 8.66 -8.25 8.31
CA ARG A 87 7.83 -9.44 8.63
C ARG A 87 8.19 -10.06 9.97
N LYS A 88 9.48 -10.15 10.31
CA LYS A 88 9.95 -10.68 11.60
C LYS A 88 9.46 -9.82 12.77
N LEU A 89 9.43 -8.50 12.61
CA LEU A 89 8.91 -7.55 13.59
C LEU A 89 7.38 -7.57 13.70
N GLY A 90 6.73 -8.13 12.68
CA GLY A 90 5.30 -8.39 12.64
C GLY A 90 4.50 -7.42 11.79
N ALA A 91 5.14 -6.74 10.82
CA ALA A 91 4.42 -6.04 9.76
C ALA A 91 3.47 -7.02 9.05
N GLU A 92 2.23 -6.62 8.94
CA GLU A 92 1.14 -7.42 8.39
C GLU A 92 1.00 -7.21 6.89
N ILE A 93 1.35 -6.00 6.44
CA ILE A 93 1.54 -5.65 5.04
C ILE A 93 2.92 -4.97 4.88
N VAL A 94 3.59 -5.19 3.76
CA VAL A 94 4.82 -4.48 3.40
C VAL A 94 4.64 -3.91 2.00
N VAL A 95 4.72 -2.60 1.91
CA VAL A 95 4.67 -1.82 0.68
C VAL A 95 6.11 -1.42 0.33
N VAL A 96 6.43 -1.35 -0.96
CA VAL A 96 7.70 -0.77 -1.44
C VAL A 96 7.36 0.44 -2.28
N HIS A 97 8.00 1.56 -1.96
CA HIS A 97 7.89 2.79 -2.74
C HIS A 97 8.50 2.57 -4.12
N GLY A 98 7.68 2.51 -5.16
CA GLY A 98 8.14 2.29 -6.52
C GLY A 98 8.74 3.55 -7.17
N GLU A 99 9.29 3.37 -8.37
CA GLU A 99 10.04 4.38 -9.13
C GLU A 99 9.13 5.48 -9.73
N THR A 100 8.43 6.21 -8.87
CA THR A 100 7.52 7.31 -9.22
C THR A 100 8.24 8.41 -10.02
N LEU A 101 7.46 9.25 -10.72
CA LEU A 101 8.01 10.35 -11.53
C LEU A 101 8.36 11.61 -10.73
N VAL A 102 7.82 11.74 -9.51
CA VAL A 102 7.85 13.00 -8.76
C VAL A 102 8.93 13.04 -7.68
N GLU A 103 9.68 11.94 -7.48
CA GLU A 103 10.66 11.79 -6.42
C GLU A 103 11.89 10.99 -6.88
N PRO A 104 13.06 11.19 -6.25
CA PRO A 104 14.33 10.61 -6.69
C PRO A 104 14.54 9.18 -6.18
N VAL A 105 13.67 8.25 -6.60
CA VAL A 105 13.77 6.83 -6.20
C VAL A 105 14.90 6.13 -6.98
N PRO A 106 15.78 5.34 -6.32
CA PRO A 106 16.87 4.64 -7.02
C PRO A 106 16.38 3.66 -8.09
N GLU A 107 17.05 3.61 -9.24
CA GLU A 107 16.78 2.61 -10.28
C GLU A 107 17.05 1.19 -9.76
N GLY A 108 16.16 0.25 -10.11
CA GLY A 108 16.16 -1.13 -9.64
C GLY A 108 15.26 -1.35 -8.42
N THR A 109 14.65 -0.31 -7.86
CA THR A 109 13.77 -0.41 -6.68
C THR A 109 12.53 -1.25 -6.98
N ASN A 110 11.91 -1.05 -8.14
CA ASN A 110 10.76 -1.84 -8.58
C ASN A 110 11.08 -3.34 -8.63
N GLU A 111 12.21 -3.70 -9.27
CA GLU A 111 12.65 -5.10 -9.39
C GLU A 111 12.95 -5.72 -8.02
N ALA A 112 13.69 -5.00 -7.18
CA ALA A 112 14.07 -5.46 -5.85
C ALA A 112 12.85 -5.66 -4.95
N GLY A 113 11.87 -4.75 -4.99
CA GLY A 113 10.62 -4.86 -4.23
C GLY A 113 9.80 -6.09 -4.65
N ILE A 114 9.69 -6.34 -5.95
CA ILE A 114 8.97 -7.50 -6.48
C ILE A 114 9.68 -8.80 -6.08
N LYS A 115 10.99 -8.92 -6.33
CA LYS A 115 11.78 -10.11 -5.99
C LYS A 115 11.83 -10.39 -4.49
N ALA A 116 11.77 -9.34 -3.66
CA ALA A 116 11.72 -9.47 -2.21
C ALA A 116 10.36 -9.97 -1.69
N GLY A 117 9.32 -10.00 -2.53
CA GLY A 117 7.98 -10.44 -2.14
C GLY A 117 7.24 -9.41 -1.28
N ALA A 118 7.33 -8.12 -1.64
CA ALA A 118 6.42 -7.09 -1.12
C ALA A 118 4.95 -7.49 -1.39
N ASP A 119 4.00 -7.01 -0.59
CA ASP A 119 2.58 -7.24 -0.90
C ASP A 119 2.11 -6.33 -2.04
N ILE A 120 2.59 -5.08 -2.03
CA ILE A 120 2.26 -4.01 -2.97
C ILE A 120 3.55 -3.30 -3.38
N LEU A 121 3.69 -3.03 -4.67
CA LEU A 121 4.62 -2.05 -5.21
C LEU A 121 3.84 -0.75 -5.47
N ALA A 122 4.04 0.25 -4.61
CA ALA A 122 3.34 1.53 -4.64
C ALA A 122 3.82 2.40 -5.80
N HIS A 123 2.89 3.11 -6.44
CA HIS A 123 3.13 4.08 -7.53
C HIS A 123 4.44 3.84 -8.32
N PRO A 124 4.52 2.76 -9.12
CA PRO A 124 5.78 2.28 -9.68
C PRO A 124 6.30 3.11 -10.87
N GLY A 125 5.66 4.24 -11.15
CA GLY A 125 6.00 5.13 -12.25
C GLY A 125 5.82 4.48 -13.61
N LEU A 126 6.78 4.75 -14.51
CA LEU A 126 6.83 4.16 -15.84
C LEU A 126 7.45 2.76 -15.80
N ILE A 127 6.85 1.88 -15.00
CA ILE A 127 7.29 0.50 -14.80
C ILE A 127 7.44 -0.23 -16.15
N LYS A 128 8.55 -0.96 -16.30
CA LYS A 128 8.84 -1.69 -17.54
C LYS A 128 7.97 -2.96 -17.67
N PRO A 129 7.58 -3.39 -18.89
CA PRO A 129 6.77 -4.60 -19.11
C PRO A 129 7.27 -5.86 -18.39
N GLU A 130 8.58 -6.09 -18.40
CA GLU A 130 9.23 -7.22 -17.75
C GLU A 130 9.02 -7.24 -16.23
N MET A 131 8.91 -6.06 -15.60
CA MET A 131 8.66 -5.95 -14.16
C MET A 131 7.20 -6.23 -13.84
N VAL A 132 6.27 -5.86 -14.73
CA VAL A 132 4.83 -6.18 -14.56
C VAL A 132 4.59 -7.68 -14.69
N GLU A 133 5.23 -8.34 -15.66
CA GLU A 133 5.19 -9.81 -15.79
C GLU A 133 5.76 -10.49 -14.54
N LEU A 134 6.91 -10.00 -14.04
CA LEU A 134 7.51 -10.51 -12.81
C LEU A 134 6.57 -10.32 -11.59
N ALA A 135 5.91 -9.17 -11.47
CA ALA A 135 4.94 -8.91 -10.40
C ALA A 135 3.77 -9.89 -10.44
N ALA A 136 3.23 -10.18 -11.64
CA ALA A 136 2.18 -11.18 -11.83
C ALA A 136 2.63 -12.58 -11.38
N GLN A 137 3.84 -13.00 -11.75
CA GLN A 137 4.41 -14.29 -11.37
C GLN A 137 4.67 -14.41 -9.86
N MET A 138 5.17 -13.35 -9.24
CA MET A 138 5.48 -13.31 -7.80
C MET A 138 4.25 -13.02 -6.93
N GLY A 139 3.12 -12.64 -7.53
CA GLY A 139 1.90 -12.28 -6.82
C GLY A 139 1.99 -10.96 -6.05
N VAL A 140 2.86 -10.05 -6.49
CA VAL A 140 2.99 -8.69 -5.97
C VAL A 140 1.98 -7.80 -6.68
N HIS A 141 1.21 -7.03 -5.92
CA HIS A 141 0.20 -6.14 -6.50
C HIS A 141 0.85 -4.84 -6.96
N LEU A 142 0.34 -4.27 -8.04
CA LEU A 142 0.73 -2.94 -8.50
C LEU A 142 -0.34 -1.93 -8.07
N GLU A 143 0.10 -0.78 -7.59
CA GLU A 143 -0.81 0.25 -7.08
C GLU A 143 -1.31 1.18 -8.19
N ILE A 144 -2.62 1.44 -8.18
CA ILE A 144 -3.25 2.62 -8.77
C ILE A 144 -3.50 3.59 -7.62
N THR A 145 -2.86 4.74 -7.60
CA THR A 145 -2.98 5.67 -6.46
C THR A 145 -3.88 6.87 -6.76
N THR A 146 -4.58 7.39 -5.76
CA THR A 146 -5.24 8.70 -5.87
C THR A 146 -4.34 9.88 -5.52
N ARG A 147 -3.12 9.63 -5.05
CA ARG A 147 -2.17 10.68 -4.66
C ARG A 147 -1.76 11.55 -5.84
N LYS A 148 -1.88 12.86 -5.65
CA LYS A 148 -1.45 13.87 -6.62
C LYS A 148 0.03 13.68 -6.95
N GLY A 149 0.38 13.74 -8.24
CA GLY A 149 1.74 13.51 -8.70
C GLY A 149 2.00 12.04 -9.01
N HIS A 150 1.88 11.17 -8.01
CA HIS A 150 2.09 9.73 -8.18
C HIS A 150 1.08 9.10 -9.16
N CYS A 151 -0.15 9.62 -9.20
CA CYS A 151 -1.22 9.14 -10.08
C CYS A 151 -0.99 9.38 -11.58
N TYR A 152 0.02 10.17 -11.99
CA TYR A 152 0.27 10.51 -13.39
C TYR A 152 0.53 9.29 -14.28
N THR A 153 1.03 8.19 -13.69
CA THR A 153 1.37 6.96 -14.41
C THR A 153 0.29 5.87 -14.30
N ASN A 154 -0.83 6.13 -13.61
CA ASN A 154 -1.87 5.12 -13.39
C ASN A 154 -2.34 4.46 -14.69
N GLY A 155 -2.51 5.23 -15.78
CA GLY A 155 -2.93 4.68 -17.06
C GLY A 155 -1.90 3.75 -17.71
N TRP A 156 -0.60 4.03 -17.51
CA TRP A 156 0.49 3.17 -17.94
C TRP A 156 0.49 1.86 -17.15
N VAL A 157 0.43 1.95 -15.82
CA VAL A 157 0.37 0.81 -14.91
C VAL A 157 -0.84 -0.07 -15.22
N ALA A 158 -2.02 0.52 -15.38
CA ALA A 158 -3.26 -0.18 -15.71
C ALA A 158 -3.17 -0.91 -17.06
N GLY A 159 -2.67 -0.22 -18.10
CA GLY A 159 -2.52 -0.78 -19.43
C GLY A 159 -1.57 -1.99 -19.47
N LEU A 160 -0.44 -1.90 -18.77
CA LEU A 160 0.49 -3.02 -18.67
C LEU A 160 -0.06 -4.15 -17.79
N ALA A 161 -0.66 -3.84 -16.64
CA ALA A 161 -1.23 -4.85 -15.76
C ALA A 161 -2.30 -5.70 -16.48
N ARG A 162 -3.18 -5.06 -17.26
CA ARG A 162 -4.12 -5.77 -18.15
C ARG A 162 -3.41 -6.69 -19.14
N ARG A 163 -2.32 -6.21 -19.74
CA ARG A 163 -1.59 -6.94 -20.79
C ARG A 163 -0.85 -8.16 -20.25
N PHE A 164 -0.28 -8.06 -19.05
CA PHE A 164 0.60 -9.06 -18.45
C PHE A 164 -0.03 -9.82 -17.28
N GLY A 165 -1.30 -9.55 -16.94
CA GLY A 165 -2.04 -10.25 -15.89
C GLY A 165 -1.60 -9.92 -14.47
N ALA A 166 -0.99 -8.74 -14.25
CA ALA A 166 -0.63 -8.30 -12.90
C ALA A 166 -1.88 -7.82 -12.14
N ARG A 167 -1.95 -8.13 -10.85
CA ARG A 167 -3.07 -7.70 -10.01
C ARG A 167 -2.89 -6.25 -9.59
N LEU A 168 -3.96 -5.48 -9.67
CA LEU A 168 -4.00 -4.10 -9.23
C LEU A 168 -4.65 -3.98 -7.85
N VAL A 169 -4.24 -2.97 -7.09
CA VAL A 169 -4.93 -2.44 -5.91
C VAL A 169 -5.11 -0.93 -6.06
N LEU A 170 -6.05 -0.33 -5.34
CA LEU A 170 -6.19 1.12 -5.26
C LEU A 170 -6.07 1.59 -3.84
N ASP A 171 -5.14 2.51 -3.64
CA ASP A 171 -4.81 3.10 -2.35
C ASP A 171 -4.63 4.62 -2.49
N THR A 172 -4.64 5.35 -1.37
CA THR A 172 -4.61 6.83 -1.43
C THR A 172 -3.24 7.43 -1.30
N ASP A 173 -2.30 6.70 -0.67
CA ASP A 173 -1.02 7.24 -0.22
C ASP A 173 -1.23 8.54 0.61
N SER A 174 -2.20 8.47 1.54
CA SER A 174 -2.64 9.63 2.32
C SER A 174 -1.59 10.12 3.31
N HIS A 175 -1.19 11.38 3.18
CA HIS A 175 -0.32 12.09 4.12
C HIS A 175 -1.08 13.19 4.86
N LEU A 176 -2.05 13.80 4.19
CA LEU A 176 -2.88 14.91 4.65
C LEU A 176 -4.34 14.49 4.75
N PRO A 177 -5.16 15.16 5.60
CA PRO A 177 -6.60 14.86 5.70
C PRO A 177 -7.37 14.91 4.39
N GLU A 178 -6.95 15.74 3.44
CA GLU A 178 -7.55 15.93 2.12
C GLU A 178 -7.24 14.81 1.12
N ASP A 179 -6.17 14.03 1.34
CA ASP A 179 -5.84 12.89 0.48
C ASP A 179 -6.84 11.75 0.65
N LEU A 180 -7.44 11.63 1.84
CA LEU A 180 -8.45 10.62 2.13
C LEU A 180 -9.69 10.82 1.25
N THR A 181 -9.91 9.85 0.36
CA THR A 181 -11.00 9.87 -0.62
C THR A 181 -12.15 8.93 -0.24
N ARG A 182 -13.33 9.10 -0.83
CA ARG A 182 -14.42 8.10 -0.75
C ARG A 182 -14.27 7.10 -1.88
N TRP A 183 -14.88 5.92 -1.74
CA TRP A 183 -14.84 4.89 -2.77
C TRP A 183 -15.39 5.39 -4.12
N GLU A 184 -16.44 6.20 -4.09
CA GLU A 184 -17.09 6.76 -5.27
C GLU A 184 -16.16 7.69 -6.08
N ASP A 185 -15.25 8.39 -5.40
CA ASP A 185 -14.29 9.30 -6.02
C ASP A 185 -13.02 8.55 -6.47
N ALA A 186 -12.51 7.64 -5.63
CA ALA A 186 -11.45 6.70 -6.03
C ALA A 186 -11.80 5.92 -7.32
N LYS A 187 -13.06 5.46 -7.44
CA LYS A 187 -13.56 4.77 -8.63
C LYS A 187 -13.42 5.63 -9.89
N LYS A 188 -13.65 6.94 -9.81
CA LYS A 188 -13.50 7.85 -10.95
C LYS A 188 -12.04 7.99 -11.36
N ILE A 189 -11.11 8.01 -10.40
CA ILE A 189 -9.66 8.02 -10.68
C ILE A 189 -9.24 6.72 -11.38
N ALA A 190 -9.69 5.57 -10.90
CA ALA A 190 -9.44 4.29 -11.57
C ALA A 190 -10.02 4.24 -12.99
N GLN A 191 -11.23 4.76 -13.18
CA GLN A 191 -11.81 4.89 -14.51
C GLN A 191 -11.00 5.85 -15.40
N GLY A 192 -10.50 6.96 -14.84
CA GLY A 192 -9.61 7.91 -15.52
C GLY A 192 -8.26 7.31 -15.91
N ALA A 193 -7.79 6.30 -15.15
CA ALA A 193 -6.65 5.47 -15.51
C ALA A 193 -6.96 4.46 -16.64
N GLY A 194 -8.19 4.43 -17.15
CA GLY A 194 -8.59 3.57 -18.26
C GLY A 194 -8.95 2.14 -17.85
N LEU A 195 -9.25 1.88 -16.58
CA LEU A 195 -9.83 0.61 -16.15
C LEU A 195 -11.32 0.54 -16.54
N SER A 196 -11.74 -0.62 -17.03
CA SER A 196 -13.15 -0.98 -17.21
C SER A 196 -13.85 -1.22 -15.87
N VAL A 197 -15.19 -1.27 -15.87
CA VAL A 197 -15.97 -1.54 -14.66
C VAL A 197 -15.58 -2.87 -14.01
N SER A 198 -15.39 -3.93 -14.80
CA SER A 198 -14.98 -5.24 -14.30
C SER A 198 -13.57 -5.22 -13.71
N GLU A 199 -12.63 -4.49 -14.31
CA GLU A 199 -11.27 -4.36 -13.78
C GLU A 199 -11.23 -3.57 -12.47
N ILE A 200 -12.09 -2.55 -12.33
CA ILE A 200 -12.23 -1.81 -11.06
C ILE A 200 -12.78 -2.73 -9.96
N GLU A 201 -13.75 -3.59 -10.29
CA GLU A 201 -14.29 -4.57 -9.35
C GLU A 201 -13.25 -5.64 -8.98
N GLU A 202 -12.47 -6.12 -9.94
CA GLU A 202 -11.36 -7.05 -9.71
C GLU A 202 -10.28 -6.42 -8.81
N MET A 203 -9.86 -5.19 -9.11
CA MET A 203 -8.92 -4.42 -8.29
C MET A 203 -9.42 -4.28 -6.85
N ARG A 204 -10.70 -3.95 -6.66
CA ARG A 204 -11.32 -3.91 -5.32
C ARG A 204 -11.30 -5.27 -4.64
N ASN A 205 -11.57 -6.34 -5.38
CA ASN A 205 -11.54 -7.71 -4.86
C ASN A 205 -10.13 -8.13 -4.47
N ASN A 206 -9.09 -7.67 -5.18
CA ASN A 206 -7.70 -7.91 -4.80
C ASN A 206 -7.37 -7.29 -3.43
N SER A 207 -7.79 -6.05 -3.18
CA SER A 207 -7.66 -5.40 -1.86
C SER A 207 -8.41 -6.18 -0.77
N LEU A 208 -9.61 -6.70 -1.08
CA LEU A 208 -10.37 -7.54 -0.15
C LEU A 208 -9.66 -8.87 0.15
N CYS A 209 -9.09 -9.52 -0.86
CA CYS A 209 -8.32 -10.76 -0.70
C CYS A 209 -7.08 -10.55 0.18
N LEU A 210 -6.35 -9.44 0.01
CA LEU A 210 -5.24 -9.08 0.88
C LEU A 210 -5.72 -8.89 2.33
N LEU A 211 -6.79 -8.12 2.54
CA LEU A 211 -7.39 -7.93 3.86
C LEU A 211 -7.78 -9.27 4.51
N GLN A 212 -8.47 -10.14 3.80
CA GLN A 212 -8.90 -11.45 4.31
C GLN A 212 -7.71 -12.34 4.69
N LYS A 213 -6.64 -12.32 3.89
CA LYS A 213 -5.38 -13.04 4.18
C LYS A 213 -4.74 -12.52 5.47
N ILE A 214 -4.73 -11.20 5.69
CA ILE A 214 -4.20 -10.59 6.90
C ILE A 214 -5.06 -10.96 8.13
N MET A 215 -6.39 -10.82 8.03
CA MET A 215 -7.30 -11.18 9.13
C MET A 215 -7.22 -12.67 9.49
N SER A 216 -7.12 -13.54 8.49
CA SER A 216 -6.95 -14.99 8.72
C SER A 216 -5.66 -15.31 9.48
N LYS A 217 -4.55 -14.62 9.17
CA LYS A 217 -3.28 -14.76 9.92
C LYS A 217 -3.40 -14.24 11.36
N ARG A 218 -4.13 -13.15 11.60
CA ARG A 218 -4.39 -12.63 12.97
C ARG A 218 -5.11 -13.68 13.81
N ASN A 219 -6.16 -14.30 13.26
CA ASN A 219 -6.96 -15.29 13.99
C ASN A 219 -6.16 -16.56 14.34
N ARG A 220 -5.19 -16.96 13.51
CA ARG A 220 -4.30 -18.10 13.81
C ARG A 220 -3.23 -17.80 14.87
N ARG A 221 -2.99 -16.52 15.18
CA ARG A 221 -1.98 -16.07 16.16
C ARG A 221 -2.57 -15.71 17.52
N ARG A 222 -3.90 -15.68 17.63
CA ARG A 222 -4.64 -15.51 18.89
C ARG A 222 -4.90 -16.88 19.50
#